data_AF-A0A1V6P9W1-F1
#
_entry.id   AF-A0A1V6P9W1-F1
#
_cell.length_a   1.000
_cell.length_b   1.000
_cell.length_c   1.000
_cell.angle_alpha   90.00
_cell.angle_beta   90.00
_cell.angle_gamma   90.00
#
_symmetry.space_group_name_H-M   'P 1'
#
loop_
_entity.id
_entity.type
_entity.pdbx_description
1 polymer ?
#
loop_
_entity_poly.entity_id
_entity_poly.type
_entity_poly.pdbx_seq_one_letter_code
_entity_poly.pdbx_strand_id
1 'polypeptide(L)'
;MVLTSNEKRAFFRQQCREALAAHIYDRLGLVVAPCQVRLQPSAGDGYAWSVTESKKSLLQSNLGSGSVGLYRSIREELGRSLEAVTPQTLLVAQLERDHLPREE
;
A
#
# COMPACT_ATOMS: atom_id res chain seq x y z
N MET A 1 25.78 -16.47 10.57
CA MET A 1 25.96 -15.08 10.07
C MET A 1 24.93 -14.19 10.75
N VAL A 2 25.35 -13.20 11.52
CA VAL A 2 24.45 -12.19 12.10
C VAL A 2 24.28 -11.10 11.06
N LEU A 3 23.10 -11.00 10.45
CA LEU A 3 22.76 -9.92 9.53
C LEU A 3 22.93 -8.59 10.27
N THR A 4 23.72 -7.69 9.68
CA THR A 4 23.87 -6.32 10.16
C THR A 4 22.51 -5.61 10.16
N SER A 5 22.37 -4.56 10.96
CA SER A 5 21.10 -3.79 11.03
C SER A 5 20.64 -3.27 9.67
N ASN A 6 21.58 -2.99 8.75
CA ASN A 6 21.30 -2.56 7.39
C ASN A 6 20.76 -3.70 6.51
N GLU A 7 21.36 -4.90 6.61
CA GLU A 7 20.87 -6.08 5.88
C GLU A 7 19.46 -6.49 6.34
N LYS A 8 19.20 -6.44 7.65
CA LYS A 8 17.84 -6.69 8.18
C LYS A 8 16.84 -5.70 7.58
N ARG A 9 17.17 -4.40 7.55
CA ARG A 9 16.31 -3.39 6.93
C ARG A 9 16.06 -3.65 5.45
N ALA A 10 17.10 -4.01 4.69
CA ALA A 10 16.97 -4.34 3.27
C ALA A 10 16.07 -5.58 3.06
N PHE A 11 16.24 -6.61 3.87
CA PHE A 11 15.43 -7.82 3.83
C PHE A 11 13.95 -7.55 4.14
N PHE A 12 13.66 -6.81 5.21
CA PHE A 12 12.27 -6.44 5.54
C PHE A 12 11.65 -5.53 4.47
N ARG A 13 12.42 -4.60 3.90
CA ARG A 13 11.98 -3.77 2.79
C ARG A 13 11.59 -4.62 1.58
N GLN A 14 12.42 -5.60 1.23
CA GLN A 14 12.16 -6.50 0.10
C GLN A 14 10.91 -7.35 0.34
N GLN A 15 10.79 -7.97 1.52
CA GLN A 15 9.58 -8.72 1.88
C GLN A 15 8.31 -7.87 1.86
N CYS A 16 8.38 -6.63 2.34
CA CYS A 16 7.24 -5.71 2.32
C CYS A 16 6.80 -5.40 0.88
N ARG A 17 7.77 -5.17 -0.01
CA ARG A 17 7.52 -4.94 -1.44
C ARG A 17 6.92 -6.16 -2.13
N GLU A 18 7.42 -7.35 -1.85
CA GLU A 18 6.89 -8.60 -2.41
C GLU A 18 5.47 -8.86 -1.93
N ALA A 19 5.18 -8.65 -0.64
CA ALA A 19 3.83 -8.77 -0.11
C ALA A 19 2.85 -7.80 -0.78
N LEU A 20 3.27 -6.54 -0.97
CA LEU A 20 2.46 -5.54 -1.67
C LEU A 20 2.25 -5.90 -3.15
N ALA A 21 3.30 -6.34 -3.85
CA ALA A 21 3.20 -6.79 -5.25
C ALA A 21 2.24 -7.97 -5.40
N ALA A 22 2.38 -8.97 -4.52
CA ALA A 22 1.51 -10.13 -4.51
C ALA A 22 0.05 -9.73 -4.23
N HIS A 23 -0.18 -8.78 -3.30
CA HIS A 23 -1.52 -8.30 -2.99
C HIS A 23 -2.14 -7.51 -4.15
N ILE A 24 -1.35 -6.71 -4.88
CA ILE A 24 -1.80 -6.05 -6.11
C ILE A 24 -2.22 -7.10 -7.15
N TYR A 25 -1.41 -8.14 -7.36
CA TYR A 25 -1.74 -9.20 -8.29
C TYR A 25 -2.98 -9.98 -7.87
N ASP A 26 -3.12 -10.32 -6.59
CA ASP A 26 -4.28 -11.05 -6.07
C ASP A 26 -5.59 -10.25 -6.20
N ARG A 27 -5.54 -8.93 -5.93
CA ARG A 27 -6.73 -8.07 -5.95
C ARG A 27 -7.09 -7.51 -7.32
N LEU A 28 -6.08 -7.17 -8.11
CA LEU A 28 -6.24 -6.44 -9.37
C LEU A 28 -5.83 -7.27 -10.59
N GLY A 29 -5.17 -8.42 -10.41
CA GLY A 29 -4.56 -9.18 -11.50
C GLY A 29 -3.35 -8.47 -12.13
N LEU A 30 -2.85 -7.39 -11.51
CA LEU A 30 -1.76 -6.58 -12.05
C LEU A 30 -0.40 -7.13 -11.62
N VAL A 31 0.45 -7.43 -12.60
CA VAL A 31 1.83 -7.86 -12.35
C VAL A 31 2.71 -6.62 -12.19
N VAL A 32 2.98 -6.24 -10.94
CA VAL A 32 3.88 -5.13 -10.61
C VAL A 32 5.15 -5.69 -10.00
N ALA A 33 6.31 -5.30 -10.53
CA ALA A 33 7.59 -5.73 -9.98
C ALA A 33 7.76 -5.20 -8.54
N PRO A 34 8.25 -6.00 -7.57
CA PRO A 34 8.49 -5.55 -6.19
C PRO A 34 9.37 -4.28 -6.12
N CYS A 35 10.30 -4.13 -7.06
CA CYS A 35 11.15 -2.95 -7.17
C CYS A 35 10.40 -1.67 -7.57
N GLN A 36 9.30 -1.82 -8.33
CA GLN A 36 8.44 -0.74 -8.81
C GLN A 36 7.24 -0.48 -7.90
N VAL A 37 6.93 -1.38 -6.97
CA VAL A 37 5.87 -1.15 -5.97
C VAL A 37 6.18 0.11 -5.15
N ARG A 38 5.22 1.02 -5.15
CA ARG A 38 5.25 2.28 -4.40
C ARG A 38 4.07 2.33 -3.46
N LEU A 39 4.28 2.89 -2.26
CA LEU A 39 3.18 3.20 -1.33
C LEU A 39 2.33 4.38 -1.82
N GLN A 40 2.90 5.21 -2.69
CA GLN A 40 2.22 6.29 -3.39
C GLN A 40 2.39 6.06 -4.91
N PRO A 41 1.57 5.19 -5.51
CA PRO A 41 1.51 5.03 -6.95
C PRO A 41 0.93 6.30 -7.58
N SER A 42 1.38 6.59 -8.79
CA SER A 42 0.81 7.65 -9.60
C SER A 42 -0.35 7.11 -10.44
N ALA A 43 -1.20 7.98 -11.00
CA ALA A 43 -2.32 7.57 -11.83
C ALA A 43 -1.89 6.73 -13.06
N GLY A 44 -0.62 6.85 -13.49
CA GLY A 44 -0.04 6.05 -14.57
C GLY A 44 0.36 4.62 -14.20
N ASP A 45 0.43 4.28 -12.91
CA ASP A 45 0.80 2.93 -12.45
C ASP A 45 -0.35 1.91 -12.58
N GLY A 46 -1.59 2.37 -12.78
CA GLY A 46 -2.76 1.50 -12.98
C GLY A 46 -3.33 0.87 -11.70
N TYR A 47 -2.70 1.08 -10.55
CA TYR A 47 -3.21 0.68 -9.24
C TYR A 47 -3.18 1.86 -8.25
N ALA A 48 -4.02 1.78 -7.24
CA ALA A 48 -4.07 2.71 -6.13
C ALA A 48 -4.19 1.96 -4.80
N TRP A 49 -3.86 2.63 -3.70
CA TRP A 49 -4.04 2.07 -2.36
C TRP A 49 -5.26 2.68 -1.70
N SER A 50 -6.24 1.85 -1.39
CA SER A 50 -7.33 2.22 -0.50
C SER A 50 -6.85 2.06 0.92
N VAL A 51 -6.88 3.13 1.70
CA VAL A 51 -6.48 3.10 3.11
C VAL A 51 -7.40 3.94 3.96
N THR A 52 -7.71 3.46 5.15
CA THR A 52 -8.47 4.23 6.15
C THR A 52 -7.71 5.51 6.52
N GLU A 53 -8.42 6.62 6.73
CA GLU A 53 -7.82 7.92 7.06
C GLU A 53 -6.80 7.83 8.21
N SER A 54 -7.11 7.03 9.24
CA SER A 54 -6.28 6.79 10.42
C SER A 54 -4.93 6.12 10.12
N LYS A 55 -4.82 5.42 8.98
CA LYS A 55 -3.64 4.64 8.59
C LYS A 55 -2.97 5.18 7.31
N LYS A 56 -3.55 6.21 6.70
CA LYS A 56 -3.01 6.88 5.50
C LYS A 56 -1.60 7.40 5.70
N SER A 57 -1.24 7.82 6.92
CA SER A 57 0.11 8.24 7.29
C SER A 57 1.18 7.15 7.09
N LEU A 58 0.81 5.86 7.16
CA LEU A 58 1.72 4.74 6.90
C LEU A 58 2.16 4.71 5.43
N LEU A 59 1.27 5.08 4.51
CA LEU A 59 1.56 5.14 3.08
C LEU A 59 2.22 6.44 2.64
N GLN A 60 2.08 7.52 3.41
CA GLN A 60 2.81 8.77 3.17
C GLN A 60 4.33 8.61 3.40
N SER A 61 4.73 7.57 4.13
CA SER A 61 6.13 7.23 4.32
C SER A 61 6.68 6.51 3.10
N ASN A 62 7.97 6.71 2.80
CA ASN A 62 8.63 6.03 1.69
C ASN A 62 9.24 4.69 2.12
N LEU A 63 9.07 3.65 1.29
CA LEU A 63 9.77 2.36 1.45
C LEU A 63 11.30 2.51 1.42
N GLY A 64 11.82 3.64 0.94
CA GLY A 64 13.26 3.94 0.89
C GLY A 64 13.87 4.27 2.24
N SER A 65 13.15 5.03 3.07
CA SER A 65 13.62 5.53 4.38
C SER A 65 12.96 4.84 5.58
N GLY A 66 12.04 3.91 5.33
CA GLY A 66 11.29 3.21 6.37
C GLY A 66 12.16 2.36 7.32
N SER A 67 11.72 2.30 8.56
CA SER A 67 12.23 1.39 9.60
C SER A 67 11.58 0.01 9.50
N VAL A 68 12.20 -1.01 10.10
CA VAL A 68 11.64 -2.37 10.16
C VAL A 68 10.21 -2.39 10.73
N GLY A 69 9.96 -1.58 11.77
CA GLY A 69 8.62 -1.43 12.34
C GLY A 69 7.58 -0.94 11.34
N LEU A 70 7.94 0.02 10.48
CA LEU A 70 7.05 0.55 9.44
C LEU A 70 6.67 -0.54 8.43
N TYR A 71 7.64 -1.34 7.96
CA TYR A 71 7.36 -2.46 7.05
C TYR A 71 6.43 -3.51 7.67
N ARG A 72 6.61 -3.80 8.97
CA ARG A 72 5.73 -4.72 9.69
C ARG A 72 4.32 -4.16 9.79
N SER A 73 4.17 -2.90 10.20
CA SER A 73 2.86 -2.26 10.30
C SER A 73 2.15 -2.20 8.95
N ILE A 74 2.83 -1.85 7.86
CA ILE A 74 2.24 -1.87 6.52
C ILE A 74 1.73 -3.27 6.19
N ARG A 75 2.53 -4.32 6.44
CA ARG A 75 2.14 -5.70 6.15
C ARG A 75 0.99 -6.19 7.03
N GLU A 76 0.89 -5.76 8.28
CA GLU A 76 -0.22 -6.10 9.18
C GLU A 76 -1.52 -5.41 8.78
N GLU A 77 -1.43 -4.18 8.30
CA GLU A 77 -2.58 -3.41 7.81
C GLU A 77 -2.98 -3.81 6.39
N LEU A 78 -2.06 -4.37 5.60
CA LEU A 78 -2.29 -4.90 4.26
C LEU A 78 -3.31 -6.06 4.31
N GLY A 79 -4.46 -5.88 3.66
CA GLY A 79 -5.61 -6.78 3.71
C GLY A 79 -6.59 -6.52 4.86
N ARG A 80 -6.35 -5.51 5.72
CA ARG A 80 -7.31 -5.07 6.76
C ARG A 80 -7.77 -3.64 6.54
N SER A 81 -6.82 -2.71 6.65
CA SER A 81 -7.05 -1.26 6.50
C SER A 81 -6.38 -0.70 5.27
N LEU A 82 -5.54 -1.49 4.61
CA LEU A 82 -4.79 -1.16 3.41
C LEU A 82 -5.11 -2.21 2.34
N GLU A 83 -5.72 -1.83 1.24
CA GLU A 83 -6.03 -2.73 0.13
C GLU A 83 -5.59 -2.16 -1.20
N ALA A 84 -5.10 -3.03 -2.08
CA ALA A 84 -4.84 -2.67 -3.46
C ALA A 84 -6.18 -2.57 -4.21
N VAL A 85 -6.45 -1.40 -4.77
CA VAL A 85 -7.66 -1.11 -5.54
C VAL A 85 -7.31 -0.47 -6.87
N THR A 86 -8.26 -0.48 -7.81
CA THR A 86 -8.10 0.31 -9.03
C THR A 86 -8.27 1.81 -8.71
N PRO A 87 -7.62 2.72 -9.44
CA PRO A 87 -7.88 4.15 -9.29
C PRO A 87 -9.36 4.51 -9.50
N GLN A 88 -10.08 3.74 -10.33
CA GLN A 88 -11.52 3.86 -10.53
C GLN A 88 -12.30 3.53 -9.26
N THR A 89 -11.99 2.39 -8.62
CA THR A 89 -12.61 1.99 -7.34
C THR A 89 -12.34 3.01 -6.24
N LEU A 90 -11.13 3.56 -6.19
CA LEU A 90 -10.77 4.58 -5.20
C LEU A 90 -11.58 5.87 -5.40
N LEU A 91 -11.77 6.30 -6.64
CA LEU A 91 -12.62 7.44 -7.02
C LEU A 91 -14.08 7.20 -6.64
N VAL A 92 -14.64 6.02 -6.97
CA VAL A 92 -16.01 5.65 -6.61
C VAL A 92 -16.20 5.65 -5.09
N ALA A 93 -15.26 5.05 -4.35
CA ALA A 93 -15.31 5.01 -2.89
C ALA A 93 -15.20 6.41 -2.25
N GLN A 94 -14.58 7.39 -2.92
CA GLN A 94 -14.55 8.79 -2.50
C GLN A 94 -15.86 9.50 -2.84
N LEU A 95 -16.38 9.29 -4.05
CA LEU A 95 -17.64 9.85 -4.52
C LEU A 95 -18.85 9.37 -3.71
N GLU A 96 -18.91 8.09 -3.33
CA GLU A 96 -19.98 7.57 -2.46
C GLU A 96 -19.99 8.22 -1.08
N ARG A 97 -18.83 8.67 -0.55
CA ARG A 97 -18.81 9.41 0.72
C ARG A 97 -19.29 10.85 0.58
N ASP A 98 -19.07 11.45 -0.58
CA ASP A 98 -19.52 12.81 -0.87
C ASP A 98 -21.01 12.84 -1.25
N HIS A 99 -21.54 11.74 -1.79
CA HIS A 99 -22.91 11.65 -2.31
C HIS A 99 -23.91 11.06 -1.29
N LEU A 100 -23.86 11.51 -0.04
CA LEU A 100 -25.03 11.38 0.84
C LEU A 100 -26.02 12.48 0.47
N PRO A 101 -27.16 12.20 -0.19
CA PRO A 101 -28.21 13.19 -0.26
C PRO A 101 -28.67 13.41 1.17
N ARG A 102 -28.55 14.66 1.64
CA ARG A 102 -29.33 15.13 2.77
C ARG A 102 -30.79 14.96 2.36
N GLU A 103 -31.41 13.87 2.78
CA GLU A 103 -32.84 13.69 2.66
C GLU A 103 -33.52 14.85 3.39
N GLU A 104 -34.41 15.52 2.68
CA GLU A 104 -35.12 16.76 3.02
C GLU A 104 -36.15 16.56 4.13
#